data_AF-A0A7W1JTK0-F1
#
_entry.id   AF-A0A7W1JTK0-F1
#
_cell.length_a   1.000
_cell.length_b   1.000
_cell.length_c   1.000
_cell.angle_alpha   90.00
_cell.angle_beta   90.00
_cell.angle_gamma   90.00
#
_symmetry.space_group_name_H-M   'P 1'
#
loop_
_entity.id
_entity.type
_entity.pdbx_description
1 polymer ?
#
loop_
_entity_poly.entity_id
_entity_poly.type
_entity_poly.pdbx_seq_one_letter_code
_entity_poly.pdbx_strand_id
1 'polypeptide(L)' 'MTSHVDDSHGWCCDGRTYQEHASEDGKCCQTHGTKIEDLPEEGRQKAQERLNQTA' A
#
# COMPACT_ATOMS: atom_id res chain seq x y z
N MET A 1 -19.33 2.86 -4.75
CA MET A 1 -18.27 2.09 -5.42
C MET A 1 -17.31 1.67 -4.33
N THR A 2 -17.34 0.41 -3.94
CA THR A 2 -16.48 -0.17 -2.90
C THR A 2 -15.08 -0.27 -3.48
N SER A 3 -14.24 0.73 -3.18
CA SER A 3 -12.86 0.81 -3.66
C SER A 3 -12.01 -0.21 -2.89
N HIS A 4 -12.14 -1.50 -3.19
CA HIS A 4 -11.31 -2.53 -2.57
C HIS A 4 -9.84 -2.23 -2.88
N VAL A 5 -9.03 -2.06 -1.83
CA VAL A 5 -7.60 -1.84 -1.98
C VAL A 5 -6.97 -3.16 -2.46
N ASP A 6 -6.49 -3.18 -3.70
CA ASP A 6 -5.78 -4.33 -4.25
C ASP A 6 -4.33 -4.35 -3.74
N ASP A 7 -4.09 -5.15 -2.71
CA ASP A 7 -2.77 -5.39 -2.13
C ASP A 7 -2.05 -6.61 -2.73
N SER A 8 -2.57 -7.17 -3.83
CA SER A 8 -2.01 -8.34 -4.53
C SER A 8 -0.52 -8.19 -4.88
N HIS A 9 -0.06 -6.96 -5.12
CA HIS A 9 1.33 -6.62 -5.43
C HIS A 9 2.12 -6.11 -4.21
N GLY A 10 1.52 -6.14 -3.03
CA GLY A 10 2.07 -5.63 -1.78
C GLY A 10 1.92 -4.11 -1.60
N TRP A 11 2.61 -3.60 -0.59
CA TRP A 11 2.52 -2.22 -0.11
C TRP A 11 3.86 -1.49 -0.24
N CYS A 12 3.80 -0.20 -0.55
CA CYS A 12 4.97 0.67 -0.56
C CYS A 12 5.20 1.34 0.81
N CYS A 13 6.43 1.82 1.04
CA CYS A 13 6.87 2.44 2.30
C CYS A 13 5.91 3.53 2.86
N ASP A 14 5.18 4.20 1.97
CA ASP A 14 4.23 5.28 2.27
C ASP A 14 2.84 4.78 2.73
N GLY A 15 2.57 3.47 2.68
CA GLY A 15 1.27 2.89 3.06
C GLY A 15 0.22 2.87 1.95
N ARG A 16 0.62 3.17 0.72
CA ARG A 16 -0.17 2.90 -0.51
C ARG A 16 0.18 1.52 -1.07
N THR A 17 -0.73 0.90 -1.82
CA THR A 17 -0.37 -0.35 -2.51
C THR A 17 0.62 -0.08 -3.63
N TYR A 18 1.41 -1.08 -3.96
CA TYR A 18 2.36 -0.98 -5.05
C TYR A 18 1.68 -0.60 -6.36
N GLN A 19 0.48 -1.12 -6.62
CA GLN A 19 -0.29 -0.81 -7.83
C GLN A 19 -0.76 0.66 -7.86
N GLU A 20 -1.26 1.20 -6.74
CA GLU A 20 -1.62 2.62 -6.64
C GLU A 20 -0.38 3.51 -6.83
N HIS A 21 0.71 3.20 -6.12
CA HIS A 21 1.91 4.03 -6.11
C HIS A 21 2.71 3.96 -7.41
N ALA A 22 2.79 2.78 -8.05
CA ALA A 22 3.41 2.61 -9.36
C ALA A 22 2.61 3.31 -10.46
N SER A 23 1.30 3.46 -10.29
CA SER A 23 0.41 4.12 -11.27
C SER A 23 0.44 5.65 -11.17
N GLU A 24 0.56 6.23 -9.96
CA GLU A 24 0.53 7.69 -9.77
C GLU A 24 1.91 8.37 -9.89
N ASP A 25 2.99 7.77 -9.39
CA ASP A 25 4.29 8.48 -9.27
C ASP A 25 5.51 7.63 -9.67
N GLY A 26 5.30 6.36 -10.06
CA GLY A 26 6.31 5.50 -10.69
C GLY A 26 7.57 5.19 -9.87
N LYS A 27 7.72 5.73 -8.66
CA LYS A 27 8.88 5.51 -7.79
C LYS A 27 8.45 5.07 -6.40
N CYS A 28 7.94 3.84 -6.32
CA CYS A 28 8.06 3.12 -5.07
C CYS A 28 9.56 3.01 -4.72
N CYS A 29 9.91 3.35 -3.48
CA CYS A 29 11.23 3.11 -2.86
C CYS A 29 11.74 1.67 -3.06
N GLN A 30 10.82 0.73 -3.32
CA GLN A 30 11.07 -0.70 -3.42
C GLN A 30 10.83 -1.21 -4.85
N THR A 31 11.59 -2.23 -5.25
CA THR A 31 11.42 -2.91 -6.55
C THR A 31 10.07 -3.64 -6.66
N HIS A 32 9.50 -4.11 -5.55
CA HIS A 32 8.15 -4.66 -5.44
C HIS A 32 7.46 -4.14 -4.18
N GLY A 33 6.14 -4.31 -4.02
CA GLY A 33 5.47 -4.03 -2.76
C GLY A 33 5.77 -5.10 -1.72
N THR A 34 5.99 -4.70 -0.47
CA THR A 34 6.21 -5.63 0.65
C THR A 34 4.91 -5.95 1.39
N LYS A 35 4.95 -6.91 2.32
CA LYS A 35 3.81 -7.21 3.18
C LYS A 35 3.54 -6.06 4.15
N ILE A 36 2.27 -5.90 4.54
CA ILE A 36 1.88 -4.84 5.48
C ILE A 36 2.63 -4.93 6.82
N GLU A 37 3.00 -6.13 7.24
CA GLU A 37 3.72 -6.43 8.48
C GLU A 37 5.18 -5.96 8.44
N ASP A 38 5.77 -5.90 7.24
CA ASP A 38 7.16 -5.55 6.97
C ASP A 38 7.35 -4.05 6.68
N LEU A 39 6.24 -3.32 6.53
CA LEU A 39 6.26 -1.87 6.40
C LEU A 39 6.78 -1.19 7.67
N PRO A 40 7.41 0.00 7.53
CA PRO A 40 7.65 0.87 8.66
C PRO A 40 6.34 1.21 9.36
N GLU A 41 6.39 1.48 10.67
CA GLU A 41 5.21 1.73 11.50
C GLU A 41 4.24 2.74 10.89
N GLU A 42 4.76 3.85 10.36
CA GLU A 42 3.97 4.91 9.73
C GLU A 42 3.26 4.44 8.45
N GLY A 43 3.95 3.67 7.59
CA GLY A 43 3.36 3.10 6.37
C GLY A 43 2.36 2.00 6.67
N ARG A 44 2.63 1.19 7.69
CA ARG A 44 1.73 0.12 8.16
C ARG A 44 0.42 0.68 8.71
N GLN A 45 0.49 1.77 9.48
CA GLN A 45 -0.70 2.45 10.00
C GLN A 45 -1.58 2.98 8.88
N LYS A 46 -0.99 3.69 7.90
CA LYS A 46 -1.71 4.20 6.73
C LYS A 46 -2.33 3.07 5.91
N ALA A 47 -1.58 2.00 5.66
CA ALA A 47 -2.06 0.83 4.93
C ALA A 47 -3.24 0.15 5.66
N GLN A 48 -3.15 -0.02 6.98
CA GLN A 48 -4.25 -0.57 7.78
C GLN A 48 -5.48 0.33 7.80
N GLU A 49 -5.29 1.65 7.91
CA GLU A 49 -6.39 2.61 7.85
C GLU A 49 -7.12 2.51 6.51
N ARG A 50 -6.38 2.39 5.40
CA ARG A 50 -6.95 2.20 4.05
C ARG A 50 -7.71 0.88 3.93
N LEU A 51 -7.14 -0.22 4.42
CA LEU A 51 -7.84 -1.51 4.47
C LEU A 51 -9.13 -1.41 5.29
N ASN A 52 -9.12 -0.70 6.42
CA ASN A 52 -10.29 -0.54 7.28
C ASN A 52 -11.33 0.44 6.71
N GLN A 53 -10.91 1.40 5.88
CA GLN A 53 -11.81 2.29 5.12
C GLN A 53 -12.49 1.59 3.93
N THR A 54 -11.97 0.43 3.53
CA THR A 54 -12.42 -0.31 2.33
C THR A 54 -12.99 -1.69 2.62
N ALA A 55 -13.03 -2.09 3.90
CA ALA A 55 -13.77 -3.22 4.45
C ALA A 55 -15.24 -2.85 4.71
#